data_AF-A0A0S8C1H2-F1
#
_entry.id   AF-A0A0S8C1H2-F1
#
_cell.length_a   1.000
_cell.length_b   1.000
_cell.length_c   1.000
_cell.angle_alpha   90.00
_cell.angle_beta   90.00
_cell.angle_gamma   90.00
#
_symmetry.space_group_name_H-M   'P 1'
#
loop_
_entity.id
_entity.type
_entity.pdbx_description
1 polymer ?
#
loop_
_entity_poly.entity_id
_entity_poly.type
_entity_poly.pdbx_seq_one_letter_code
_entity_poly.pdbx_strand_id
1 'polypeptide(L)'
;MSFPAAAAERGETPAKADDLRAITATPADIAEGRRVSETCARCHGANGISATKGIPHIAGQRPAYLYNKLRAYQTGERSDPVMGGAVKFLSEDALVKVAAYYSSLEPAQPLPSATKVPPARPDPVAAGKAAAAACGGCHGEDGVSKTPGMPSLAGLDPKYFVVAMKGYADGHRKNDMMKSLATPLTDADLNNLALYYGLQKPRRAETPAAGDPAAGKKAAADCAGCHGEQGVSGNPANPSIAGQDAEYFVAALKAYKDGSRSEGTMKNAVAKLDETAMKNLAAFYAAQQPQPPKVARPLSTAAWVQRCDRCHGVSGNSTDPRTPALAAQRADYLDKVLHAYQSGARKDSVMAAMSSTLTDADIAGLAAYYARQRARAFVYVAVPCK
;
A
#
# COMPACT_ATOMS: atom_id res chain seq x y z
N MET A 1 25.06 19.05 37.21
CA MET A 1 23.83 18.48 36.62
C MET A 1 24.26 17.73 35.37
N SER A 2 24.47 16.41 35.51
CA SER A 2 24.95 15.55 34.43
C SER A 2 23.75 14.95 33.70
N PHE A 3 23.73 15.08 32.37
CA PHE A 3 22.79 14.38 31.50
C PHE A 3 23.26 12.94 31.28
N PRO A 4 22.37 11.94 31.26
CA PRO A 4 22.75 10.56 30.99
C PRO A 4 23.03 10.36 29.50
N ALA A 5 24.08 9.59 29.21
CA ALA A 5 24.46 9.17 27.87
C ALA A 5 23.35 8.30 27.25
N ALA A 6 23.01 8.60 25.99
CA ALA A 6 22.08 7.81 25.20
C ALA A 6 22.63 6.40 24.97
N ALA A 7 21.78 5.41 25.22
CA ALA A 7 22.03 4.00 24.96
C ALA A 7 22.29 3.76 23.47
N ALA A 8 23.44 3.17 23.17
CA ALA A 8 23.73 2.55 21.89
C ALA A 8 23.12 1.13 21.88
N GLU A 9 22.12 0.88 21.03
CA GLU A 9 21.68 -0.48 20.68
C GLU A 9 21.34 -0.53 19.17
N ARG A 10 22.18 -1.18 18.35
CA ARG A 10 22.17 -2.61 17.96
C ARG A 10 21.17 -2.91 16.83
N GLY A 11 21.70 -3.24 15.65
CA GLY A 11 20.89 -3.73 14.54
C GLY A 11 21.57 -3.87 13.17
N GLU A 12 22.90 -3.87 13.05
CA GLU A 12 23.58 -4.26 11.80
C GLU A 12 24.76 -5.16 12.14
N THR A 13 24.78 -6.36 11.57
CA THR A 13 25.96 -7.22 11.56
C THR A 13 27.11 -6.42 10.93
N PRO A 14 28.30 -6.33 11.57
CA PRO A 14 29.42 -5.61 10.99
C PRO A 14 29.75 -6.21 9.62
N ALA A 15 30.07 -5.35 8.65
CA ALA A 15 30.42 -5.76 7.30
C ALA A 15 31.54 -6.81 7.35
N LYS A 16 31.34 -7.96 6.69
CA LYS A 16 32.47 -8.85 6.41
C LYS A 16 33.42 -8.06 5.51
N ALA A 17 34.70 -7.99 5.86
CA ALA A 17 35.70 -7.21 5.12
C ALA A 17 35.73 -7.55 3.61
N ASP A 18 35.29 -8.75 3.24
CA ASP A 18 35.20 -9.21 1.86
C ASP A 18 34.14 -8.49 1.00
N ASP A 19 33.07 -7.95 1.61
CA ASP A 19 31.93 -7.39 0.86
C ASP A 19 32.28 -6.09 0.11
N LEU A 20 33.38 -5.44 0.47
CA LEU A 20 33.85 -4.19 -0.13
C LEU A 20 34.97 -4.40 -1.15
N ARG A 21 35.46 -5.62 -1.38
CA ARG A 21 36.58 -5.90 -2.30
C ARG A 21 36.36 -5.37 -3.72
N ALA A 22 35.11 -5.37 -4.18
CA ALA A 22 34.75 -4.84 -5.50
C ALA A 22 34.95 -3.31 -5.64
N ILE A 23 35.08 -2.59 -4.52
CA ILE A 23 35.35 -1.14 -4.52
C ILE A 23 36.79 -0.83 -4.85
N THR A 24 37.72 -1.70 -4.44
CA THR A 24 39.17 -1.48 -4.57
C THR A 24 39.77 -2.21 -5.77
N ALA A 25 38.94 -2.62 -6.73
CA ALA A 25 39.38 -3.35 -7.92
C ALA A 25 40.29 -2.50 -8.81
N THR A 26 41.34 -3.11 -9.33
CA THR A 26 42.30 -2.46 -10.24
C THR A 26 41.77 -2.43 -11.68
N PRO A 27 42.38 -1.63 -12.58
CA PRO A 27 42.06 -1.68 -14.01
C PRO A 27 42.22 -3.09 -14.63
N ALA A 28 43.18 -3.88 -14.15
CA ALA A 28 43.36 -5.27 -14.58
C ALA A 28 42.21 -6.17 -14.12
N ASP A 29 41.71 -5.96 -12.90
CA ASP A 29 40.53 -6.66 -12.38
C ASP A 29 39.26 -6.33 -13.18
N ILE A 30 39.08 -5.06 -13.56
CA ILE A 30 37.98 -4.62 -14.42
C ILE A 30 38.08 -5.27 -15.81
N ALA A 31 39.28 -5.31 -16.40
CA ALA A 31 39.50 -5.95 -17.70
C ALA A 31 39.25 -7.46 -17.68
N GLU A 32 39.60 -8.14 -16.59
CA GLU A 32 39.25 -9.55 -16.39
C GLU A 32 37.74 -9.74 -16.15
N GLY A 33 37.13 -8.89 -15.33
CA GLY A 33 35.68 -8.89 -15.10
C GLY A 33 34.89 -8.79 -16.40
N ARG A 34 35.35 -7.96 -17.34
CA ARG A 34 34.77 -7.86 -18.69
C ARG A 34 34.80 -9.21 -19.42
N ARG A 35 35.96 -9.86 -19.49
CA ARG A 35 36.15 -11.16 -20.16
C ARG A 35 35.27 -12.25 -19.55
N VAL A 36 35.24 -12.33 -18.22
CA VAL A 36 34.43 -13.33 -17.50
C VAL A 36 32.92 -13.08 -17.65
N SER A 37 32.50 -11.83 -17.86
CA SER A 37 31.09 -11.44 -18.00
C SER A 37 30.50 -11.53 -19.41
N GLU A 38 31.24 -12.05 -20.40
CA GLU A 38 30.80 -12.05 -21.81
C GLU A 38 29.42 -12.69 -22.03
N THR A 39 29.09 -13.73 -21.27
CA THR A 39 27.78 -14.40 -21.35
C THR A 39 26.64 -13.58 -20.75
N CYS A 40 26.93 -12.68 -19.79
CA CYS A 40 25.94 -11.83 -19.12
C CYS A 40 25.30 -10.83 -20.10
N ALA A 41 26.05 -10.40 -21.12
CA ALA A 41 25.60 -9.46 -22.13
C ALA A 41 24.38 -9.95 -22.94
N ARG A 42 24.17 -11.28 -23.03
CA ARG A 42 23.02 -11.87 -23.74
C ARG A 42 21.67 -11.44 -23.16
N CYS A 43 21.61 -11.18 -21.86
CA CYS A 43 20.39 -10.75 -21.18
C CYS A 43 20.46 -9.28 -20.72
N HIS A 44 21.62 -8.87 -20.19
CA HIS A 44 21.80 -7.53 -19.62
C HIS A 44 22.26 -6.48 -20.64
N GLY A 45 22.53 -6.86 -21.89
CA GLY A 45 23.10 -5.98 -22.91
C GLY A 45 24.62 -5.86 -22.80
N ALA A 46 25.28 -5.55 -23.92
CA ALA A 46 26.75 -5.45 -24.00
C ALA A 46 27.35 -4.44 -23.00
N ASN A 47 26.62 -3.35 -22.75
CA ASN A 47 27.03 -2.31 -21.82
C ASN A 47 26.32 -2.41 -20.46
N GLY A 48 25.67 -3.54 -20.15
CA GLY A 48 24.91 -3.70 -18.90
C GLY A 48 23.58 -2.93 -18.85
N ILE A 49 23.12 -2.43 -20.01
CA ILE A 49 21.84 -1.74 -20.19
C ILE A 49 20.89 -2.68 -20.95
N SER A 50 20.02 -3.38 -20.22
CA SER A 50 19.10 -4.36 -20.82
C SER A 50 17.91 -3.74 -21.57
N ALA A 51 17.64 -4.25 -22.77
CA ALA A 51 16.41 -4.00 -23.53
C ALA A 51 15.28 -5.02 -23.20
N THR A 52 15.57 -6.07 -22.43
CA THR A 52 14.65 -7.19 -22.17
C THR A 52 13.72 -6.93 -20.98
N LYS A 53 12.40 -7.15 -21.16
CA LYS A 53 11.40 -6.99 -20.10
C LYS A 53 11.74 -7.82 -18.86
N GLY A 54 11.67 -7.22 -17.68
CA GLY A 54 11.92 -7.85 -16.39
C GLY A 54 13.39 -8.12 -16.07
N ILE A 55 14.32 -7.71 -16.95
CA ILE A 55 15.78 -7.82 -16.75
C ILE A 55 16.34 -6.44 -16.41
N PRO A 56 17.10 -6.30 -15.29
CA PRO A 56 17.58 -5.00 -14.86
C PRO A 56 18.74 -4.46 -15.68
N HIS A 57 18.88 -3.14 -15.68
CA HIS A 57 20.16 -2.48 -15.91
C HIS A 57 21.10 -2.77 -14.73
N ILE A 58 22.33 -3.18 -15.04
CA ILE A 58 23.40 -3.46 -14.08
C ILE A 58 24.60 -2.51 -14.25
N ALA A 59 24.64 -1.77 -15.36
CA ALA A 59 25.64 -0.73 -15.62
C ALA A 59 25.59 0.38 -14.56
N GLY A 60 26.75 0.76 -14.02
CA GLY A 60 26.90 1.82 -13.02
C GLY A 60 26.25 1.52 -11.67
N GLN A 61 25.81 0.27 -11.45
CA GLN A 61 25.27 -0.16 -10.17
C GLN A 61 26.39 -0.25 -9.12
N ARG A 62 26.02 -0.31 -7.84
CA ARG A 62 26.98 -0.27 -6.75
C ARG A 62 27.81 -1.56 -6.64
N PRO A 63 29.14 -1.47 -6.49
CA PRO A 63 30.03 -2.63 -6.59
C PRO A 63 29.81 -3.67 -5.50
N ALA A 64 29.69 -3.25 -4.24
CA ALA A 64 29.42 -4.19 -3.14
C ALA A 64 28.00 -4.78 -3.26
N TYR A 65 27.00 -3.99 -3.67
CA TYR A 65 25.67 -4.50 -3.96
C TYR A 65 25.69 -5.59 -5.04
N LEU A 66 26.32 -5.32 -6.19
CA LEU A 66 26.39 -6.28 -7.29
C LEU A 66 27.07 -7.57 -6.84
N TYR A 67 28.24 -7.48 -6.19
CA TYR A 67 28.94 -8.63 -5.65
C TYR A 67 28.05 -9.45 -4.70
N ASN A 68 27.43 -8.79 -3.71
CA ASN A 68 26.56 -9.44 -2.74
C ASN A 68 25.35 -10.12 -3.39
N LYS A 69 24.75 -9.50 -4.43
CA LYS A 69 23.61 -10.12 -5.12
C LYS A 69 24.03 -11.28 -6.02
N LEU A 70 25.19 -11.21 -6.68
CA LEU A 70 25.71 -12.33 -7.47
C LEU A 70 26.04 -13.53 -6.57
N ARG A 71 26.69 -13.31 -5.42
CA ARG A 71 26.92 -14.34 -4.41
C ARG A 71 25.59 -14.93 -3.91
N ALA A 72 24.60 -14.10 -3.60
CA ALA A 72 23.30 -14.58 -3.15
C ALA A 72 22.58 -15.45 -4.19
N TYR A 73 22.76 -15.18 -5.50
CA TYR A 73 22.27 -16.06 -6.56
C TYR A 73 23.04 -17.38 -6.62
N GLN A 74 24.36 -17.33 -6.39
CA GLN A 74 25.22 -18.51 -6.40
C GLN A 74 24.91 -19.47 -5.25
N THR A 75 24.68 -18.93 -4.05
CA THR A 75 24.36 -19.72 -2.85
C THR A 75 22.89 -20.11 -2.74
N GLY A 76 22.02 -19.56 -3.61
CA GLY A 76 20.58 -19.78 -3.59
C GLY A 76 19.82 -18.97 -2.53
N GLU A 77 20.50 -18.13 -1.75
CA GLU A 77 19.86 -17.15 -0.85
C GLU A 77 18.87 -16.25 -1.60
N ARG A 78 19.19 -15.92 -2.86
CA ARG A 78 18.30 -15.30 -3.82
C ARG A 78 18.01 -16.29 -4.95
N SER A 79 16.77 -16.77 -5.01
CA SER A 79 16.37 -17.75 -6.03
C SER A 79 16.00 -17.07 -7.35
N ASP A 80 16.69 -17.47 -8.43
CA ASP A 80 16.33 -17.22 -9.83
C ASP A 80 17.11 -18.26 -10.67
N PRO A 81 16.45 -19.22 -11.35
CA PRO A 81 17.16 -20.30 -12.03
C PRO A 81 18.13 -19.81 -13.11
N VAL A 82 17.80 -18.71 -13.80
CA VAL A 82 18.62 -18.17 -14.88
C VAL A 82 19.88 -17.52 -14.30
N MET A 83 19.72 -16.64 -13.31
CA MET A 83 20.87 -16.01 -12.66
C MET A 83 21.70 -16.99 -11.85
N GLY A 84 21.07 -17.93 -11.14
CA GLY A 84 21.76 -18.99 -10.41
C GLY A 84 22.63 -19.85 -11.33
N GLY A 85 22.11 -20.22 -12.51
CA GLY A 85 22.88 -20.92 -13.54
C GLY A 85 24.03 -20.07 -14.10
N ALA A 86 23.81 -18.77 -14.31
CA ALA A 86 24.82 -17.86 -14.86
C ALA A 86 26.03 -17.65 -13.94
N VAL A 87 25.83 -17.69 -12.61
CA VAL A 87 26.91 -17.46 -11.63
C VAL A 87 27.46 -18.75 -11.01
N LYS A 88 26.85 -19.91 -11.27
CA LYS A 88 27.13 -21.19 -10.61
C LYS A 88 28.61 -21.58 -10.60
N PHE A 89 29.32 -21.29 -11.68
CA PHE A 89 30.71 -21.72 -11.90
C PHE A 89 31.73 -20.59 -11.75
N LEU A 90 31.30 -19.40 -11.33
CA LEU A 90 32.20 -18.27 -11.09
C LEU A 90 32.91 -18.44 -9.74
N SER A 91 34.22 -18.21 -9.69
CA SER A 91 34.93 -18.11 -8.41
C SER A 91 34.52 -16.83 -7.66
N GLU A 92 34.75 -16.77 -6.35
CA GLU A 92 34.53 -15.55 -5.55
C GLU A 92 35.29 -14.34 -6.13
N ASP A 93 36.52 -14.57 -6.61
CA ASP A 93 37.33 -13.54 -7.28
C ASP A 93 36.71 -13.08 -8.61
N ALA A 94 36.17 -14.01 -9.40
CA ALA A 94 35.42 -13.67 -10.61
C ALA A 94 34.16 -12.85 -10.30
N LEU A 95 33.42 -13.17 -9.23
CA LEU A 95 32.24 -12.39 -8.80
C LEU A 95 32.61 -10.95 -8.46
N VAL A 96 33.71 -10.74 -7.72
CA VAL A 96 34.24 -9.41 -7.40
C VAL A 96 34.58 -8.63 -8.67
N LYS A 97 35.29 -9.26 -9.60
CA LYS A 97 35.72 -8.64 -10.87
C LYS A 97 34.55 -8.29 -11.79
N VAL A 98 33.57 -9.18 -11.92
CA VAL A 98 32.34 -8.92 -12.69
C VAL A 98 31.54 -7.76 -12.08
N ALA A 99 31.42 -7.72 -10.75
CA ALA A 99 30.77 -6.62 -10.04
C ALA A 99 31.51 -5.29 -10.28
N ALA A 100 32.83 -5.27 -10.16
CA ALA A 100 33.65 -4.10 -10.43
C ALA A 100 33.51 -3.62 -11.88
N TYR A 101 33.55 -4.52 -12.86
CA TYR A 101 33.37 -4.20 -14.27
C TYR A 101 32.05 -3.51 -14.55
N TYR A 102 30.90 -4.11 -14.19
CA TYR A 102 29.60 -3.51 -14.46
C TYR A 102 29.38 -2.20 -13.67
N SER A 103 29.97 -2.07 -12.48
CA SER A 103 29.92 -0.82 -11.71
C SER A 103 30.70 0.33 -12.36
N SER A 104 31.74 0.01 -13.14
CA SER A 104 32.56 0.98 -13.86
C SER A 104 31.92 1.52 -15.14
N LEU A 105 30.86 0.85 -15.64
CA LEU A 105 30.17 1.27 -16.85
C LEU A 105 29.28 2.49 -16.59
N GLU A 106 29.05 3.27 -17.64
CA GLU A 106 28.11 4.39 -17.58
C GLU A 106 26.69 3.86 -17.27
N PRO A 107 26.00 4.41 -16.26
CA PRO A 107 24.67 3.96 -15.92
C PRO A 107 23.68 4.35 -17.01
N ALA A 108 22.61 3.55 -17.13
CA ALA A 108 21.50 3.84 -18.01
C ALA A 108 20.98 5.27 -17.78
N GLN A 109 20.60 5.95 -18.84
CA GLN A 109 19.93 7.24 -18.77
C GLN A 109 18.44 7.04 -19.05
N PRO A 110 17.56 7.87 -18.45
CA PRO A 110 16.13 7.76 -18.69
C PRO A 110 15.83 7.90 -20.19
N LEU A 111 15.00 7.01 -20.72
CA LEU A 111 14.63 7.04 -22.14
C LEU A 111 13.89 8.36 -22.47
N PRO A 112 14.08 8.93 -23.67
CA PRO A 112 13.35 10.13 -24.09
C PRO A 112 11.82 9.96 -23.99
N SER A 113 11.30 8.77 -24.31
CA SER A 113 9.87 8.46 -24.18
C SER A 113 9.42 8.25 -22.72
N ALA A 114 10.33 7.97 -21.80
CA ALA A 114 10.05 7.89 -20.35
C ALA A 114 9.91 9.29 -19.71
N THR A 115 10.15 10.36 -20.47
CA THR A 115 9.85 11.73 -20.04
C THR A 115 8.37 12.09 -20.16
N LYS A 116 7.59 11.35 -20.99
CA LYS A 116 6.13 11.44 -20.96
C LYS A 116 5.65 10.80 -19.67
N VAL A 117 5.25 11.63 -18.71
CA VAL A 117 4.59 11.23 -17.48
C VAL A 117 3.40 10.35 -17.87
N PRO A 118 3.38 9.03 -17.56
CA PRO A 118 2.15 8.27 -17.61
C PRO A 118 1.15 9.04 -16.75
N PRO A 119 -0.10 9.28 -17.20
CA PRO A 119 -1.04 10.07 -16.43
C PRO A 119 -1.05 9.52 -15.00
N ALA A 120 -0.71 10.38 -14.04
CA ALA A 120 -0.74 9.99 -12.64
C ALA A 120 -2.15 9.46 -12.37
N ARG A 121 -2.27 8.25 -11.84
CA ARG A 121 -3.57 7.77 -11.39
C ARG A 121 -4.13 8.83 -10.44
N PRO A 122 -5.39 9.25 -10.61
CA PRO A 122 -5.96 10.30 -9.78
C PRO A 122 -5.82 9.90 -8.30
N ASP A 123 -5.53 10.88 -7.43
CA ASP A 123 -5.52 10.66 -5.99
C ASP A 123 -6.81 9.93 -5.57
N PRO A 124 -6.74 8.73 -4.96
CA PRO A 124 -7.90 7.95 -4.57
C PRO A 124 -8.94 8.74 -3.78
N VAL A 125 -8.50 9.68 -2.93
CA VAL A 125 -9.41 10.53 -2.15
C VAL A 125 -10.12 11.55 -3.05
N ALA A 126 -9.42 12.14 -4.01
CA ALA A 126 -9.99 13.09 -4.95
C ALA A 126 -10.95 12.39 -5.94
N ALA A 127 -10.57 11.20 -6.42
CA ALA A 127 -11.44 10.34 -7.23
C ALA A 127 -12.71 9.95 -6.46
N GLY A 128 -12.55 9.55 -5.20
CA GLY A 128 -13.66 9.23 -4.31
C GLY A 128 -14.59 10.42 -4.09
N LYS A 129 -14.04 11.62 -3.86
CA LYS A 129 -14.83 12.86 -3.74
C LYS A 129 -15.63 13.15 -5.02
N ALA A 130 -15.02 13.01 -6.18
CA ALA A 130 -15.69 13.23 -7.46
C ALA A 130 -16.84 12.23 -7.66
N ALA A 131 -16.61 10.94 -7.38
CA ALA A 131 -17.65 9.91 -7.44
C ALA A 131 -18.77 10.15 -6.40
N ALA A 132 -18.42 10.62 -5.20
CA ALA A 132 -19.36 10.89 -4.11
C ALA A 132 -20.32 12.05 -4.39
N ALA A 133 -20.01 12.92 -5.38
CA ALA A 133 -20.88 14.04 -5.74
C ALA A 133 -22.30 13.58 -6.10
N ALA A 134 -22.46 12.43 -6.76
CA ALA A 134 -23.77 11.85 -7.09
C ALA A 134 -24.51 11.29 -5.85
N CYS A 135 -23.78 10.94 -4.79
CA CYS A 135 -24.34 10.38 -3.57
C CYS A 135 -24.79 11.48 -2.58
N GLY A 136 -24.11 12.64 -2.61
CA GLY A 136 -24.33 13.73 -1.66
C GLY A 136 -25.73 14.34 -1.70
N GLY A 137 -26.43 14.23 -2.85
CA GLY A 137 -27.82 14.69 -2.98
C GLY A 137 -28.80 14.00 -2.02
N CYS A 138 -28.56 12.73 -1.69
CA CYS A 138 -29.41 11.96 -0.78
C CYS A 138 -28.78 11.77 0.61
N HIS A 139 -27.47 11.56 0.66
CA HIS A 139 -26.74 11.21 1.89
C HIS A 139 -26.09 12.43 2.59
N GLY A 140 -26.27 13.63 2.04
CA GLY A 140 -25.60 14.86 2.46
C GLY A 140 -24.21 15.02 1.85
N GLU A 141 -23.76 16.26 1.67
CA GLU A 141 -22.53 16.63 0.94
C GLU A 141 -21.27 15.91 1.48
N ASP A 142 -21.13 15.84 2.82
CA ASP A 142 -20.04 15.12 3.49
C ASP A 142 -20.41 13.68 3.88
N GLY A 143 -21.57 13.17 3.43
CA GLY A 143 -22.12 11.89 3.86
C GLY A 143 -22.73 11.92 5.27
N VAL A 144 -23.10 13.10 5.78
CA VAL A 144 -23.90 13.26 7.00
C VAL A 144 -25.34 13.51 6.59
N SER A 145 -26.22 12.55 6.87
CA SER A 145 -27.61 12.62 6.42
C SER A 145 -28.38 13.73 7.13
N LYS A 146 -29.21 14.43 6.34
CA LYS A 146 -30.21 15.41 6.79
C LYS A 146 -31.63 15.02 6.37
N THR A 147 -31.78 13.85 5.75
CA THR A 147 -33.02 13.39 5.16
C THR A 147 -33.48 12.16 5.94
N PRO A 148 -34.66 12.20 6.59
CA PRO A 148 -35.19 11.03 7.29
C PRO A 148 -35.26 9.81 6.38
N GLY A 149 -34.81 8.67 6.88
CA GLY A 149 -34.76 7.40 6.14
C GLY A 149 -33.49 7.23 5.30
N MET A 150 -32.63 8.25 5.19
CA MET A 150 -31.35 8.17 4.48
C MET A 150 -30.20 7.95 5.47
N PRO A 151 -29.32 6.98 5.24
CA PRO A 151 -28.19 6.75 6.13
C PRO A 151 -27.07 7.76 5.93
N SER A 152 -26.40 8.12 7.01
CA SER A 152 -25.07 8.72 7.00
C SER A 152 -24.03 7.71 6.53
N LEU A 153 -23.15 8.15 5.64
CA LEU A 153 -22.02 7.41 5.09
C LEU A 153 -20.68 7.81 5.74
N ALA A 154 -20.61 9.04 6.26
CA ALA A 154 -19.42 9.58 6.91
C ALA A 154 -19.00 8.71 8.10
N GLY A 155 -17.73 8.31 8.14
CA GLY A 155 -17.17 7.49 9.22
C GLY A 155 -17.58 6.01 9.20
N LEU A 156 -18.19 5.51 8.12
CA LEU A 156 -18.25 4.08 7.89
C LEU A 156 -16.85 3.53 7.60
N ASP A 157 -16.55 2.34 8.14
CA ASP A 157 -15.30 1.66 7.81
C ASP A 157 -15.29 1.31 6.31
N PRO A 158 -14.18 1.57 5.59
CA PRO A 158 -14.10 1.30 4.16
C PRO A 158 -14.43 -0.15 3.78
N LYS A 159 -14.03 -1.12 4.62
CA LYS A 159 -14.33 -2.54 4.37
C LYS A 159 -15.82 -2.80 4.41
N TYR A 160 -16.50 -2.26 5.43
CA TYR A 160 -17.95 -2.36 5.53
C TYR A 160 -18.65 -1.66 4.36
N PHE A 161 -18.20 -0.47 3.98
CA PHE A 161 -18.79 0.28 2.86
C PHE A 161 -18.76 -0.53 1.57
N VAL A 162 -17.62 -1.12 1.22
CA VAL A 162 -17.48 -1.94 0.00
C VAL A 162 -18.41 -3.16 0.05
N VAL A 163 -18.45 -3.88 1.18
CA VAL A 163 -19.34 -5.04 1.35
C VAL A 163 -20.80 -4.63 1.23
N ALA A 164 -21.20 -3.51 1.85
CA ALA A 164 -22.55 -3.01 1.79
C ALA A 164 -22.98 -2.64 0.37
N MET A 165 -22.11 -1.98 -0.40
CA MET A 165 -22.38 -1.61 -1.79
C MET A 165 -22.45 -2.83 -2.71
N LYS A 166 -21.55 -3.80 -2.54
CA LYS A 166 -21.63 -5.08 -3.27
C LYS A 166 -22.92 -5.83 -2.96
N GLY A 167 -23.35 -5.83 -1.70
CA GLY A 167 -24.63 -6.40 -1.28
C GLY A 167 -25.85 -5.75 -1.94
N TYR A 168 -25.78 -4.45 -2.25
CA TYR A 168 -26.83 -3.78 -3.02
C TYR A 168 -26.81 -4.19 -4.50
N ALA A 169 -25.61 -4.26 -5.10
CA ALA A 169 -25.45 -4.62 -6.51
C ALA A 169 -25.89 -6.08 -6.78
N ASP A 170 -25.52 -7.01 -5.92
CA ASP A 170 -25.80 -8.45 -6.07
C ASP A 170 -27.17 -8.89 -5.51
N GLY A 171 -27.84 -8.02 -4.75
CA GLY A 171 -29.18 -8.24 -4.22
C GLY A 171 -29.25 -8.90 -2.83
N HIS A 172 -28.13 -9.18 -2.16
CA HIS A 172 -28.13 -9.59 -0.74
C HIS A 172 -28.72 -8.53 0.19
N ARG A 173 -28.72 -7.27 -0.27
CA ARG A 173 -29.34 -6.13 0.39
C ARG A 173 -30.32 -5.47 -0.58
N LYS A 174 -31.61 -5.78 -0.45
CA LYS A 174 -32.64 -5.30 -1.38
C LYS A 174 -32.93 -3.82 -1.18
N ASN A 175 -32.75 -3.03 -2.25
CA ASN A 175 -33.23 -1.66 -2.39
C ASN A 175 -33.03 -1.25 -3.86
N ASP A 176 -34.10 -0.98 -4.60
CA ASP A 176 -34.00 -0.78 -6.05
C ASP A 176 -33.20 0.47 -6.43
N MET A 177 -33.36 1.56 -5.67
CA MET A 177 -32.60 2.79 -5.86
C MET A 177 -31.10 2.53 -5.67
N MET A 178 -30.70 1.98 -4.53
CA MET A 178 -29.28 1.70 -4.25
C MET A 178 -28.69 0.65 -5.17
N LYS A 179 -29.48 -0.35 -5.62
CA LYS A 179 -29.02 -1.32 -6.62
C LYS A 179 -28.70 -0.63 -7.94
N SER A 180 -29.57 0.27 -8.41
CA SER A 180 -29.32 1.03 -9.65
C SER A 180 -28.05 1.88 -9.58
N LEU A 181 -27.75 2.45 -8.40
CA LEU A 181 -26.56 3.27 -8.15
C LEU A 181 -25.30 2.43 -7.95
N ALA A 182 -25.40 1.25 -7.35
CA ALA A 182 -24.26 0.38 -7.04
C ALA A 182 -23.80 -0.45 -8.24
N THR A 183 -24.72 -0.87 -9.12
CA THR A 183 -24.44 -1.75 -10.27
C THR A 183 -23.37 -1.20 -11.24
N PRO A 184 -23.36 0.10 -11.61
CA PRO A 184 -22.34 0.62 -12.53
C PRO A 184 -20.97 0.88 -11.88
N LEU A 185 -20.83 0.76 -10.55
CA LEU A 185 -19.57 1.07 -9.86
C LEU A 185 -18.56 -0.05 -10.02
N THR A 186 -17.33 0.30 -10.39
CA THR A 186 -16.21 -0.64 -10.40
C THR A 186 -15.65 -0.86 -9.00
N ASP A 187 -14.84 -1.90 -8.81
CA ASP A 187 -14.10 -2.11 -7.55
C ASP A 187 -13.21 -0.91 -7.20
N ALA A 188 -12.65 -0.23 -8.20
CA ALA A 188 -11.85 0.98 -7.98
C ALA A 188 -12.73 2.13 -7.46
N ASP A 189 -13.92 2.33 -8.04
CA ASP A 189 -14.86 3.36 -7.59
C ASP A 189 -15.33 3.11 -6.16
N LEU A 190 -15.69 1.85 -5.84
CA LEU A 190 -16.10 1.45 -4.50
C LEU A 190 -15.01 1.72 -3.46
N ASN A 191 -13.76 1.35 -3.76
CA ASN A 191 -12.64 1.59 -2.84
C ASN A 191 -12.35 3.09 -2.68
N ASN A 192 -12.44 3.88 -3.75
CA ASN A 192 -12.24 5.33 -3.70
C ASN A 192 -13.35 6.03 -2.88
N LEU A 193 -14.61 5.65 -3.09
CA LEU A 193 -15.76 6.14 -2.31
C LEU A 193 -15.64 5.75 -0.83
N ALA A 194 -15.28 4.50 -0.56
CA ALA A 194 -15.09 3.98 0.78
C ALA A 194 -14.00 4.75 1.54
N LEU A 195 -12.87 5.02 0.87
CA LEU A 195 -11.80 5.83 1.43
C LEU A 195 -12.24 7.28 1.67
N TYR A 196 -12.94 7.89 0.70
CA TYR A 196 -13.45 9.25 0.83
C TYR A 196 -14.36 9.41 2.05
N TYR A 197 -15.37 8.54 2.20
CA TYR A 197 -16.31 8.60 3.32
C TYR A 197 -15.70 8.17 4.66
N GLY A 198 -14.77 7.21 4.65
CA GLY A 198 -14.02 6.81 5.85
C GLY A 198 -13.11 7.91 6.40
N LEU A 199 -12.70 8.87 5.56
CA LEU A 199 -11.91 10.04 5.95
C LEU A 199 -12.77 11.25 6.35
N GLN A 200 -14.08 11.24 6.09
CA GLN A 200 -14.96 12.34 6.51
C GLN A 200 -15.13 12.35 8.02
N LYS A 201 -15.25 13.55 8.60
CA LYS A 201 -15.54 13.72 10.02
C LYS A 201 -17.00 13.33 10.28
N PRO A 202 -17.26 12.20 10.97
CA PRO A 202 -18.64 11.79 11.19
C PRO A 202 -19.34 12.73 12.17
N ARG A 203 -20.63 12.91 11.95
CA ARG A 203 -21.55 13.66 12.81
C ARG A 203 -22.85 12.88 12.93
N ARG A 204 -23.61 13.16 13.98
CA ARG A 204 -24.97 12.63 14.13
C ARG A 204 -25.82 13.08 12.94
N ALA A 205 -26.66 12.19 12.44
CA ALA A 205 -27.69 12.54 11.47
C ALA A 205 -28.55 13.68 12.03
N GLU A 206 -28.87 14.66 11.20
CA GLU A 206 -29.66 15.84 11.57
C GLU A 206 -31.15 15.54 11.38
N THR A 207 -31.63 14.43 11.95
CA THR A 207 -32.99 13.92 11.75
C THR A 207 -33.69 13.59 13.09
N PRO A 208 -35.04 13.69 13.16
CA PRO A 208 -35.78 13.37 14.37
C PRO A 208 -35.71 11.88 14.74
N ALA A 209 -35.84 11.57 16.03
CA ALA A 209 -36.03 10.21 16.53
C ALA A 209 -37.30 10.14 17.39
N ALA A 210 -38.20 9.19 17.06
CA ALA A 210 -39.52 9.07 17.69
C ALA A 210 -39.58 8.13 18.91
N GLY A 211 -38.47 7.49 19.30
CA GLY A 211 -38.41 6.51 20.39
C GLY A 211 -37.88 7.06 21.71
N ASP A 212 -37.97 6.26 22.77
CA ASP A 212 -37.39 6.56 24.08
C ASP A 212 -35.91 6.10 24.17
N PRO A 213 -34.94 7.02 24.25
CA PRO A 213 -33.53 6.67 24.32
C PRO A 213 -33.13 5.97 25.63
N ALA A 214 -33.85 6.15 26.74
CA ALA A 214 -33.57 5.47 28.00
C ALA A 214 -33.98 3.99 27.92
N ALA A 215 -35.17 3.70 27.38
CA ALA A 215 -35.58 2.34 27.07
C ALA A 215 -34.66 1.69 26.01
N GLY A 216 -34.22 2.47 25.02
CA GLY A 216 -33.27 2.04 23.99
C GLY A 216 -31.93 1.61 24.57
N LYS A 217 -31.36 2.39 25.50
CA LYS A 217 -30.12 2.04 26.21
C LYS A 217 -30.23 0.69 26.92
N LYS A 218 -31.37 0.41 27.57
CA LYS A 218 -31.60 -0.87 28.25
C LYS A 218 -31.67 -2.04 27.27
N ALA A 219 -32.27 -1.84 26.10
CA ALA A 219 -32.38 -2.86 25.04
C ALA A 219 -31.06 -3.05 24.26
N ALA A 220 -30.15 -2.08 24.31
CA ALA A 220 -28.90 -2.08 23.54
C ALA A 220 -27.83 -3.08 24.02
N ALA A 221 -28.04 -3.71 25.19
CA ALA A 221 -27.07 -4.63 25.80
C ALA A 221 -26.62 -5.74 24.85
N ASP A 222 -27.56 -6.35 24.13
CA ASP A 222 -27.27 -7.45 23.19
C ASP A 222 -26.58 -6.97 21.90
N CYS A 223 -26.63 -5.67 21.60
CA CYS A 223 -25.98 -5.07 20.44
C CYS A 223 -24.53 -4.67 20.73
N ALA A 224 -24.24 -4.29 21.98
CA ALA A 224 -22.97 -3.70 22.40
C ALA A 224 -21.76 -4.63 22.17
N GLY A 225 -21.96 -5.95 22.26
CA GLY A 225 -20.89 -6.93 22.04
C GLY A 225 -20.26 -6.88 20.64
N CYS A 226 -21.03 -6.44 19.63
CA CYS A 226 -20.57 -6.36 18.24
C CYS A 226 -20.38 -4.93 17.74
N HIS A 227 -21.26 -4.01 18.16
CA HIS A 227 -21.28 -2.62 17.68
C HIS A 227 -20.64 -1.63 18.67
N GLY A 228 -20.22 -2.08 19.85
CA GLY A 228 -19.74 -1.23 20.93
C GLY A 228 -20.87 -0.62 21.75
N GLU A 229 -20.62 -0.33 23.03
CA GLU A 229 -21.64 0.20 23.96
C GLU A 229 -22.28 1.50 23.48
N GLN A 230 -21.49 2.35 22.82
CA GLN A 230 -21.96 3.62 22.24
C GLN A 230 -22.27 3.50 20.74
N GLY A 231 -22.28 2.30 20.18
CA GLY A 231 -22.49 2.06 18.75
C GLY A 231 -21.28 2.42 17.89
N VAL A 232 -20.09 2.55 18.50
CA VAL A 232 -18.82 2.74 17.79
C VAL A 232 -18.10 1.39 17.74
N SER A 233 -18.06 0.77 16.56
CA SER A 233 -17.44 -0.55 16.44
C SER A 233 -15.92 -0.44 16.28
N GLY A 234 -15.19 -1.31 16.98
CA GLY A 234 -13.76 -1.50 16.78
C GLY A 234 -13.41 -2.51 15.68
N ASN A 235 -14.41 -3.22 15.13
CA ASN A 235 -14.20 -4.26 14.12
C ASN A 235 -14.65 -3.75 12.73
N PRO A 236 -13.76 -3.68 11.73
CA PRO A 236 -14.11 -3.25 10.37
C PRO A 236 -15.24 -4.04 9.67
N ALA A 237 -15.52 -5.27 10.11
CA ALA A 237 -16.62 -6.08 9.58
C ALA A 237 -17.99 -5.65 10.14
N ASN A 238 -18.02 -5.03 11.32
CA ASN A 238 -19.22 -4.56 11.98
C ASN A 238 -19.33 -3.05 11.81
N PRO A 239 -20.44 -2.52 11.27
CA PRO A 239 -20.57 -1.08 11.12
C PRO A 239 -20.69 -0.39 12.49
N SER A 240 -20.11 0.80 12.59
CA SER A 240 -20.54 1.77 13.59
C SER A 240 -21.98 2.21 13.29
N ILE A 241 -22.81 2.23 14.32
CA ILE A 241 -24.23 2.60 14.28
C ILE A 241 -24.54 3.88 15.07
N ALA A 242 -23.55 4.39 15.81
CA ALA A 242 -23.63 5.67 16.51
C ALA A 242 -23.99 6.82 15.56
N GLY A 243 -24.92 7.68 15.97
CA GLY A 243 -25.29 8.87 15.21
C GLY A 243 -25.97 8.60 13.87
N GLN A 244 -26.42 7.37 13.61
CA GLN A 244 -27.10 7.02 12.37
C GLN A 244 -28.55 7.55 12.35
N ASP A 245 -29.09 7.80 11.16
CA ASP A 245 -30.50 8.21 11.00
C ASP A 245 -31.46 7.18 11.61
N ALA A 246 -32.41 7.67 12.42
CA ALA A 246 -33.27 6.81 13.22
C ALA A 246 -34.28 6.02 12.36
N GLU A 247 -34.82 6.62 11.30
CA GLU A 247 -35.77 5.95 10.41
C GLU A 247 -35.09 4.86 9.57
N TYR A 248 -33.92 5.17 9.01
CA TYR A 248 -33.07 4.20 8.34
C TYR A 248 -32.68 3.06 9.29
N PHE A 249 -32.34 3.37 10.54
CA PHE A 249 -31.98 2.36 11.53
C PHE A 249 -33.15 1.38 11.74
N VAL A 250 -34.38 1.89 11.95
CA VAL A 250 -35.58 1.05 12.05
C VAL A 250 -35.81 0.23 10.77
N ALA A 251 -35.71 0.87 9.60
CA ALA A 251 -35.88 0.18 8.32
C ALA A 251 -34.85 -0.93 8.12
N ALA A 252 -33.60 -0.70 8.52
CA ALA A 252 -32.53 -1.70 8.46
C ALA A 252 -32.81 -2.89 9.40
N LEU A 253 -33.29 -2.65 10.63
CA LEU A 253 -33.66 -3.73 11.55
C LEU A 253 -34.83 -4.56 11.02
N LYS A 254 -35.86 -3.91 10.45
CA LYS A 254 -36.97 -4.58 9.79
C LYS A 254 -36.48 -5.44 8.62
N ALA A 255 -35.57 -4.90 7.80
CA ALA A 255 -35.01 -5.60 6.65
C ALA A 255 -34.17 -6.84 7.03
N TYR A 256 -33.43 -6.78 8.15
CA TYR A 256 -32.75 -7.95 8.67
C TYR A 256 -33.74 -9.01 9.19
N LYS A 257 -34.83 -8.58 9.84
CA LYS A 257 -35.84 -9.46 10.41
C LYS A 257 -36.63 -10.20 9.33
N ASP A 258 -37.03 -9.52 8.26
CA ASP A 258 -37.78 -10.12 7.13
C ASP A 258 -36.89 -10.82 6.09
N GLY A 259 -35.56 -10.62 6.16
CA GLY A 259 -34.59 -11.24 5.25
C GLY A 259 -34.40 -10.51 3.92
N SER A 260 -34.98 -9.32 3.73
CA SER A 260 -34.66 -8.43 2.61
C SER A 260 -33.23 -7.89 2.68
N ARG A 261 -32.61 -7.95 3.87
CA ARG A 261 -31.18 -7.75 4.08
C ARG A 261 -30.59 -9.01 4.71
N SER A 262 -29.84 -9.77 3.92
CA SER A 262 -29.31 -11.08 4.31
C SER A 262 -28.00 -10.94 5.10
N GLU A 263 -28.05 -11.16 6.41
CA GLU A 263 -26.89 -11.40 7.27
C GLU A 263 -27.37 -12.22 8.49
N GLY A 264 -26.78 -13.40 8.71
CA GLY A 264 -27.31 -14.39 9.66
C GLY A 264 -27.24 -13.97 11.13
N THR A 265 -26.13 -13.37 11.54
CA THR A 265 -25.93 -12.88 12.91
C THR A 265 -26.91 -11.75 13.24
N MET A 266 -27.06 -10.79 12.34
CA MET A 266 -28.01 -9.69 12.50
C MET A 266 -29.46 -10.16 12.48
N LYS A 267 -29.82 -11.11 11.60
CA LYS A 267 -31.17 -11.70 11.58
C LYS A 267 -31.53 -12.32 12.94
N ASN A 268 -30.59 -13.06 13.54
CA ASN A 268 -30.78 -13.65 14.86
C ASN A 268 -30.88 -12.58 15.96
N ALA A 269 -30.04 -11.55 15.91
CA ALA A 269 -30.04 -10.46 16.88
C ALA A 269 -31.36 -9.68 16.90
N VAL A 270 -32.02 -9.49 15.74
CA VAL A 270 -33.27 -8.70 15.63
C VAL A 270 -34.54 -9.53 15.73
N ALA A 271 -34.44 -10.87 15.75
CA ALA A 271 -35.59 -11.78 15.65
C ALA A 271 -36.69 -11.49 16.68
N LYS A 272 -36.29 -11.15 17.91
CA LYS A 272 -37.21 -10.89 19.04
C LYS A 272 -37.60 -9.42 19.20
N LEU A 273 -37.05 -8.51 18.40
CA LEU A 273 -37.36 -7.08 18.52
C LEU A 273 -38.74 -6.78 17.93
N ASP A 274 -39.58 -6.07 18.66
CA ASP A 274 -40.79 -5.46 18.13
C ASP A 274 -40.51 -4.03 17.62
N GLU A 275 -41.51 -3.40 17.02
CA GLU A 275 -41.35 -2.07 16.44
C GLU A 275 -41.02 -0.99 17.49
N THR A 276 -41.56 -1.10 18.70
CA THR A 276 -41.29 -0.16 19.79
C THR A 276 -39.83 -0.28 20.24
N ALA A 277 -39.32 -1.50 20.43
CA ALA A 277 -37.93 -1.75 20.76
C ALA A 277 -36.98 -1.25 19.65
N MET A 278 -37.32 -1.46 18.38
CA MET A 278 -36.55 -0.93 17.25
C MET A 278 -36.48 0.60 17.27
N LYS A 279 -37.61 1.30 17.51
CA LYS A 279 -37.66 2.77 17.61
C LYS A 279 -36.86 3.29 18.80
N ASN A 280 -36.93 2.61 19.95
CA ASN A 280 -36.17 2.97 21.15
C ASN A 280 -34.66 2.81 20.93
N LEU A 281 -34.23 1.69 20.33
CA LEU A 281 -32.83 1.46 19.93
C LEU A 281 -32.34 2.53 18.94
N ALA A 282 -33.17 2.86 17.94
CA ALA A 282 -32.86 3.91 16.98
C ALA A 282 -32.67 5.27 17.67
N ALA A 283 -33.56 5.64 18.59
CA ALA A 283 -33.43 6.88 19.35
C ALA A 283 -32.16 6.91 20.23
N PHE A 284 -31.83 5.79 20.87
CA PHE A 284 -30.60 5.68 21.66
C PHE A 284 -29.34 5.83 20.80
N TYR A 285 -29.22 5.08 19.70
CA TYR A 285 -28.01 5.10 18.87
C TYR A 285 -27.88 6.37 18.02
N ALA A 286 -28.99 6.94 17.52
CA ALA A 286 -28.99 8.22 16.82
C ALA A 286 -28.48 9.37 17.72
N ALA A 287 -28.70 9.28 19.03
CA ALA A 287 -28.20 10.27 19.99
C ALA A 287 -26.69 10.15 20.27
N GLN A 288 -26.06 9.00 19.98
CA GLN A 288 -24.65 8.76 20.27
C GLN A 288 -23.72 9.53 19.34
N GLN A 289 -22.54 9.87 19.86
CA GLN A 289 -21.52 10.57 19.09
C GLN A 289 -20.72 9.58 18.23
N PRO A 290 -20.80 9.66 16.89
CA PRO A 290 -20.01 8.80 16.04
C PRO A 290 -18.52 9.17 16.12
N GLN A 291 -17.66 8.19 15.87
CA GLN A 291 -16.21 8.35 15.87
C GLN A 291 -15.64 7.92 14.53
N PRO A 292 -14.56 8.57 14.05
CA PRO A 292 -13.95 8.20 12.79
C PRO A 292 -13.33 6.80 12.88
N PRO A 293 -13.40 5.99 11.80
CA PRO A 293 -12.70 4.73 11.73
C PRO A 293 -11.18 4.97 11.65
N LYS A 294 -10.39 3.94 11.92
CA LYS A 294 -8.92 4.01 11.81
C LYS A 294 -8.47 3.92 10.36
N VAL A 295 -8.77 4.95 9.57
CA VAL A 295 -8.43 5.06 8.15
C VAL A 295 -7.42 6.17 7.96
N ALA A 296 -6.33 5.87 7.26
CA ALA A 296 -5.32 6.86 6.89
C ALA A 296 -5.41 7.17 5.40
N ARG A 297 -5.15 8.44 5.04
CA ARG A 297 -4.98 8.81 3.65
C ARG A 297 -3.74 8.11 3.07
N PRO A 298 -3.83 7.46 1.91
CA PRO A 298 -2.68 6.92 1.21
C PRO A 298 -1.63 8.01 0.99
N LEU A 299 -0.35 7.63 1.08
CA LEU A 299 0.73 8.57 0.82
C LEU A 299 0.80 8.90 -0.67
N SER A 300 1.20 10.13 -1.00
CA SER A 300 1.51 10.47 -2.39
C SER A 300 2.79 9.77 -2.84
N THR A 301 2.97 9.61 -4.16
CA THR A 301 4.24 9.11 -4.71
C THR A 301 5.43 9.93 -4.22
N ALA A 302 5.29 11.26 -4.10
CA ALA A 302 6.35 12.12 -3.57
C ALA A 302 6.71 11.81 -2.11
N ALA A 303 5.71 11.53 -1.27
CA ALA A 303 5.94 11.14 0.12
C ALA A 303 6.61 9.76 0.21
N TRP A 304 6.24 8.81 -0.66
CA TRP A 304 6.94 7.52 -0.75
C TRP A 304 8.38 7.66 -1.23
N VAL A 305 8.63 8.49 -2.25
CA VAL A 305 9.98 8.80 -2.73
C VAL A 305 10.85 9.32 -1.60
N GLN A 306 10.37 10.28 -0.81
CA GLN A 306 11.12 10.79 0.35
C GLN A 306 11.48 9.70 1.37
N ARG A 307 10.71 8.62 1.49
CA ARG A 307 11.02 7.49 2.36
C ARG A 307 12.06 6.57 1.74
N CYS A 308 11.89 6.22 0.46
CA CYS A 308 12.83 5.39 -0.28
C CYS A 308 14.21 6.04 -0.42
N ASP A 309 14.27 7.34 -0.70
CA ASP A 309 15.50 8.11 -0.89
C ASP A 309 16.38 8.15 0.39
N ARG A 310 15.82 7.88 1.57
CA ARG A 310 16.60 7.79 2.83
C ARG A 310 17.67 6.70 2.79
N CYS A 311 17.42 5.62 2.05
CA CYS A 311 18.39 4.55 1.85
C CYS A 311 18.93 4.57 0.41
N HIS A 312 18.03 4.73 -0.57
CA HIS A 312 18.39 4.66 -1.99
C HIS A 312 18.99 5.96 -2.54
N GLY A 313 19.23 6.97 -1.69
CA GLY A 313 19.80 8.27 -2.05
C GLY A 313 18.82 9.16 -2.81
N VAL A 314 19.14 10.46 -2.90
CA VAL A 314 18.29 11.45 -3.57
C VAL A 314 18.02 11.04 -5.02
N SER A 315 16.74 11.01 -5.39
CA SER A 315 16.30 10.55 -6.72
C SER A 315 16.73 9.12 -7.06
N GLY A 316 16.93 8.26 -6.05
CA GLY A 316 17.38 6.89 -6.24
C GLY A 316 18.86 6.74 -6.60
N ASN A 317 19.68 7.77 -6.39
CA ASN A 317 21.13 7.73 -6.60
C ASN A 317 21.88 7.47 -5.29
N SER A 318 21.82 6.25 -4.76
CA SER A 318 22.43 5.89 -3.47
C SER A 318 23.93 6.13 -3.50
N THR A 319 24.53 6.65 -2.43
CA THR A 319 26.00 6.76 -2.33
C THR A 319 26.62 5.57 -1.59
N ASP A 320 25.81 4.81 -0.87
CA ASP A 320 26.23 3.61 -0.16
C ASP A 320 26.59 2.50 -1.17
N PRO A 321 27.79 1.91 -1.11
CA PRO A 321 28.19 0.84 -2.02
C PRO A 321 27.33 -0.43 -1.90
N ARG A 322 26.58 -0.63 -0.81
CA ARG A 322 25.75 -1.81 -0.55
C ARG A 322 24.29 -1.63 -0.93
N THR A 323 23.83 -0.40 -1.10
CA THR A 323 22.43 -0.09 -1.36
C THR A 323 22.21 0.22 -2.84
N PRO A 324 21.31 -0.47 -3.54
CA PRO A 324 21.21 -0.30 -4.99
C PRO A 324 20.73 1.09 -5.39
N ALA A 325 21.30 1.60 -6.48
CA ALA A 325 20.74 2.72 -7.21
C ALA A 325 19.45 2.28 -7.94
N LEU A 326 18.42 3.11 -7.83
CA LEU A 326 17.12 2.95 -8.49
C LEU A 326 16.97 3.86 -9.71
N ALA A 327 17.75 4.96 -9.77
CA ALA A 327 17.66 5.94 -10.83
C ALA A 327 17.87 5.30 -12.22
N ALA A 328 17.03 5.70 -13.18
CA ALA A 328 16.97 5.18 -14.55
C ALA A 328 16.77 3.66 -14.66
N GLN A 329 16.46 2.96 -13.57
CA GLN A 329 16.14 1.54 -13.64
C GLN A 329 14.80 1.34 -14.35
N ARG A 330 14.63 0.20 -15.03
CA ARG A 330 13.40 -0.10 -15.77
C ARG A 330 12.17 -0.12 -14.86
N ALA A 331 11.11 0.58 -15.26
CA ALA A 331 9.85 0.59 -14.53
C ALA A 331 9.26 -0.81 -14.36
N ASP A 332 9.27 -1.63 -15.41
CA ASP A 332 8.76 -3.01 -15.36
C ASP A 332 9.60 -3.94 -14.46
N TYR A 333 10.91 -3.66 -14.32
CA TYR A 333 11.75 -4.38 -13.37
C TYR A 333 11.45 -3.94 -11.93
N LEU A 334 11.37 -2.63 -11.67
CA LEU A 334 11.07 -2.10 -10.34
C LEU A 334 9.71 -2.59 -9.84
N ASP A 335 8.69 -2.57 -10.71
CA ASP A 335 7.36 -3.09 -10.45
C ASP A 335 7.41 -4.58 -10.06
N LYS A 336 8.02 -5.42 -10.91
CA LYS A 336 8.21 -6.86 -10.64
C LYS A 336 8.90 -7.10 -9.29
N VAL A 337 9.92 -6.31 -8.98
CA VAL A 337 10.73 -6.51 -7.76
C VAL A 337 9.98 -6.11 -6.50
N LEU A 338 9.23 -5.02 -6.51
CA LEU A 338 8.43 -4.60 -5.35
C LEU A 338 7.34 -5.64 -5.05
N HIS A 339 6.65 -6.17 -6.06
CA HIS A 339 5.70 -7.28 -5.90
C HIS A 339 6.39 -8.57 -5.41
N ALA A 340 7.61 -8.85 -5.86
CA ALA A 340 8.37 -10.01 -5.38
C ALA A 340 8.77 -9.88 -3.90
N TYR A 341 9.02 -8.66 -3.40
CA TYR A 341 9.23 -8.42 -1.98
C TYR A 341 7.94 -8.60 -1.17
N GLN A 342 6.80 -8.11 -1.68
CA GLN A 342 5.50 -8.27 -1.01
C GLN A 342 5.08 -9.74 -0.87
N SER A 343 5.25 -10.53 -1.93
CA SER A 343 4.90 -11.95 -1.94
C SER A 343 5.91 -12.85 -1.22
N GLY A 344 7.07 -12.31 -0.80
CA GLY A 344 8.17 -13.09 -0.23
C GLY A 344 8.96 -13.92 -1.25
N ALA A 345 8.62 -13.87 -2.54
CA ALA A 345 9.37 -14.50 -3.61
C ALA A 345 10.81 -13.98 -3.69
N ARG A 346 11.04 -12.73 -3.26
CA ARG A 346 12.34 -12.13 -3.06
C ARG A 346 12.54 -11.80 -1.58
N LYS A 347 13.51 -12.44 -0.93
CA LYS A 347 13.79 -12.29 0.49
C LYS A 347 14.69 -11.08 0.76
N ASP A 348 14.20 -10.16 1.59
CA ASP A 348 14.94 -9.05 2.21
C ASP A 348 14.01 -8.44 3.27
N SER A 349 14.39 -8.46 4.55
CA SER A 349 13.48 -8.05 5.63
C SER A 349 13.12 -6.56 5.56
N VAL A 350 14.08 -5.71 5.20
CA VAL A 350 13.88 -4.26 5.08
C VAL A 350 12.95 -3.97 3.92
N MET A 351 13.23 -4.51 2.73
CA MET A 351 12.39 -4.25 1.56
C MET A 351 11.04 -4.95 1.62
N ALA A 352 10.90 -6.09 2.30
CA ALA A 352 9.60 -6.70 2.57
C ALA A 352 8.74 -5.78 3.46
N ALA A 353 9.30 -5.23 4.53
CA ALA A 353 8.60 -4.29 5.40
C ALA A 353 8.23 -2.99 4.69
N MET A 354 9.14 -2.45 3.85
CA MET A 354 8.85 -1.25 3.07
C MET A 354 7.79 -1.49 2.00
N SER A 355 7.79 -2.67 1.36
CA SER A 355 6.87 -2.97 0.27
C SER A 355 5.49 -3.44 0.76
N SER A 356 5.37 -4.02 1.95
CA SER A 356 4.11 -4.60 2.46
C SER A 356 2.96 -3.59 2.61
N THR A 357 3.29 -2.30 2.70
CA THR A 357 2.31 -1.22 2.85
C THR A 357 2.04 -0.46 1.55
N LEU A 358 2.74 -0.81 0.46
CA LEU A 358 2.52 -0.21 -0.85
C LEU A 358 1.29 -0.83 -1.51
N THR A 359 0.45 0.01 -2.09
CA THR A 359 -0.58 -0.43 -3.03
C THR A 359 0.02 -0.64 -4.43
N ASP A 360 -0.67 -1.34 -5.32
CA ASP A 360 -0.27 -1.47 -6.73
C ASP A 360 -0.11 -0.09 -7.41
N ALA A 361 -0.90 0.90 -6.97
CA ALA A 361 -0.76 2.28 -7.44
C ALA A 361 0.53 2.94 -6.95
N ASP A 362 0.93 2.70 -5.70
CA ASP A 362 2.19 3.18 -5.15
C ASP A 362 3.38 2.55 -5.88
N ILE A 363 3.34 1.23 -6.12
CA ILE A 363 4.39 0.49 -6.83
C ILE A 363 4.55 1.05 -8.26
N ALA A 364 3.46 1.16 -9.01
CA ALA A 364 3.50 1.71 -10.36
C ALA A 364 4.01 3.16 -10.38
N GLY A 365 3.58 3.99 -9.42
CA GLY A 365 4.02 5.37 -9.28
C GLY A 365 5.51 5.50 -8.97
N LEU A 366 6.04 4.68 -8.05
CA LEU A 366 7.46 4.64 -7.69
C LEU A 366 8.32 4.11 -8.84
N ALA A 367 7.88 3.03 -9.50
CA ALA A 367 8.57 2.46 -10.65
C ALA A 367 8.69 3.49 -11.79
N ALA A 368 7.59 4.18 -12.12
CA ALA A 368 7.58 5.25 -13.11
C ALA A 368 8.42 6.47 -12.67
N TYR A 369 8.44 6.78 -11.38
CA TYR A 369 9.26 7.87 -10.83
C TYR A 369 10.75 7.59 -10.96
N TYR A 370 11.25 6.42 -10.54
CA TYR A 370 12.68 6.13 -10.56
C TYR A 370 13.23 5.90 -11.97
N ALA A 371 12.41 5.31 -12.86
CA ALA A 371 12.79 5.07 -14.25
C ALA A 371 13.09 6.34 -15.05
N ARG A 372 12.53 7.50 -14.64
CA ARG A 372 12.80 8.80 -15.26
C ARG A 372 13.92 9.60 -14.59
N GLN A 373 14.45 9.14 -13.46
CA GLN A 373 15.52 9.87 -12.78
C GLN A 373 16.82 9.73 -13.55
N ARG A 374 17.60 10.81 -13.61
CA ARG A 374 18.95 10.77 -14.17
C ARG A 374 19.84 9.94 -13.24
N ALA A 375 20.40 8.85 -13.75
CA ALA A 375 21.36 8.06 -13.01
C ALA A 375 22.74 8.71 -13.06
N ARG A 376 23.43 8.71 -11.91
CA ARG A 376 24.77 9.24 -11.73
C ARG A 376 25.77 8.11 -11.52
N ALA A 377 26.89 8.19 -12.21
CA ALA A 377 28.05 7.36 -11.92
C ALA A 377 28.66 7.77 -10.58
N PHE A 378 29.24 6.81 -9.85
CA PHE A 378 29.94 7.06 -8.60
C PHE A 378 31.32 6.44 -8.67
N VAL A 379 32.32 7.23 -8.26
CA VAL A 379 33.68 6.77 -8.06
C VAL A 379 33.89 6.66 -6.56
N TYR A 380 34.29 5.49 -6.11
CA TYR A 380 34.67 5.25 -4.73
C TYR A 380 36.17 5.45 -4.59
N VAL A 381 36.57 6.30 -3.65
CA VAL A 381 37.97 6.55 -3.36
C VAL A 381 38.27 5.92 -2.00
N ALA A 382 39.17 4.94 -1.98
CA ALA A 382 39.70 4.41 -0.74
C ALA A 382 40.63 5.47 -0.13
N VAL A 383 40.24 6.02 1.02
CA VAL A 383 41.08 6.96 1.76
C VAL A 383 41.93 6.14 2.74
N PRO A 384 43.27 6.29 2.76
CA PRO A 384 44.10 5.59 3.73
C PRO A 384 43.68 5.99 5.16
N CYS A 385 43.57 5.01 6.06
CA CYS A 385 43.36 5.27 7.48
C CYS A 385 44.51 6.12 8.02
N LYS A 386 44.18 7.15 8.81
CA LYS A 386 45.17 7.93 9.56
C LYS A 386 45.71 7.12 10.73
#